data_AF-A0A0K3CQD5-F1
#
_entry.id   AF-A0A0K3CQD5-F1
#
_cell.length_a   1.000
_cell.length_b   1.000
_cell.length_c   1.000
_cell.angle_alpha   90.00
_cell.angle_beta   90.00
_cell.angle_gamma   90.00
#
_symmetry.space_group_name_H-M   'P 1'
#
loop_
_entity.id
_entity.type
_entity.pdbx_description
1 polymer ?
#
loop_
_entity_poly.entity_id
_entity_poly.type
_entity_poly.pdbx_seq_one_letter_code
_entity_poly.pdbx_strand_id
1 'polypeptide(L)'
;MDHLTEYLEEKLDELDVDGSDVEYSLSTCGKSGVLTVKLGDRGTYVINKQPPNKQIWLSSPISGPKRYDYDLDHRVWFYHRDGDLMHDLLNRELRELLGDETISVDLAEQED
;
A
#
# COMPACT_ATOMS: atom_id res chain seq x y z
N MET A 1 -7.50 -5.36 0.42
CA MET A 1 -6.13 -5.56 -0.10
C MET A 1 -6.22 -6.02 -1.53
N ASP A 2 -7.10 -6.98 -1.83
CA ASP A 2 -7.38 -7.42 -3.20
C ASP A 2 -7.65 -6.25 -4.16
N HIS A 3 -8.56 -5.32 -3.81
CA HIS A 3 -8.79 -4.10 -4.62
C HIS A 3 -7.56 -3.21 -4.81
N LEU A 4 -6.68 -3.13 -3.81
CA LEU A 4 -5.44 -2.36 -3.93
C LEU A 4 -4.47 -3.06 -4.90
N THR A 5 -4.38 -4.39 -4.80
CA THR A 5 -3.58 -5.22 -5.70
C THR A 5 -4.05 -5.03 -7.14
N GLU A 6 -5.34 -5.25 -7.41
CA GLU A 6 -5.96 -5.12 -8.74
C GLU A 6 -5.77 -3.71 -9.31
N TYR A 7 -5.99 -2.68 -8.49
CA TYR A 7 -5.81 -1.28 -8.91
C TYR A 7 -4.37 -0.97 -9.30
N LEU A 8 -3.38 -1.47 -8.52
CA LEU A 8 -1.97 -1.24 -8.82
C LEU A 8 -1.52 -2.03 -10.05
N GLU A 9 -2.00 -3.25 -10.24
CA GLU A 9 -1.74 -4.04 -11.47
C GLU A 9 -2.24 -3.29 -12.70
N GLU A 10 -3.51 -2.88 -12.72
CA GLU A 10 -4.10 -2.13 -13.84
C GLU A 10 -3.33 -0.83 -14.13
N LYS A 11 -2.95 -0.09 -13.08
CA LYS A 11 -2.22 1.17 -13.23
C LYS A 11 -0.80 0.99 -13.75
N LEU A 12 -0.10 -0.06 -13.31
CA LEU A 12 1.26 -0.33 -13.77
C LEU A 12 1.28 -0.83 -15.22
N ASP A 13 0.29 -1.61 -15.61
CA ASP A 13 0.07 -2.03 -17.00
C ASP A 13 -0.30 -0.83 -17.90
N GLU A 14 -1.18 0.08 -17.44
CA GLU A 14 -1.55 1.30 -18.18
C GLU A 14 -0.33 2.20 -18.45
N LEU A 15 0.57 2.31 -17.48
CA LEU A 15 1.76 3.17 -17.54
C LEU A 15 2.98 2.51 -18.20
N ASP A 16 2.87 1.25 -18.64
CA ASP A 16 3.93 0.46 -19.29
C ASP A 16 5.25 0.50 -18.50
N VAL A 17 5.16 0.25 -17.18
CA VAL A 17 6.32 0.34 -16.29
C VAL A 17 7.21 -0.90 -16.45
N ASP A 18 8.35 -0.75 -17.11
CA ASP A 18 9.28 -1.85 -17.32
C ASP A 18 9.75 -2.49 -16.00
N GLY A 19 9.71 -3.82 -15.94
CA GLY A 19 10.06 -4.59 -14.74
C GLY A 19 9.13 -4.39 -13.54
N SER A 20 7.94 -3.80 -13.73
CA SER A 20 6.92 -3.76 -12.68
C SER A 20 6.25 -5.11 -12.47
N ASP A 21 5.88 -5.40 -11.23
CA ASP A 21 5.25 -6.65 -10.85
C ASP A 21 4.51 -6.45 -9.52
N VAL A 22 3.31 -7.00 -9.40
CA VAL A 22 2.51 -6.92 -8.18
C VAL A 22 2.22 -8.34 -7.71
N GLU A 23 2.54 -8.62 -6.45
CA GLU A 23 2.34 -9.95 -5.87
C GLU A 23 1.65 -9.82 -4.52
N TYR A 24 0.47 -10.42 -4.37
CA TYR A 24 -0.20 -10.54 -3.08
C TYR A 24 -0.16 -11.98 -2.54
N SER A 25 0.56 -12.16 -1.43
CA SER A 25 0.69 -13.45 -0.75
C SER A 25 -0.21 -13.49 0.48
N LEU A 26 -1.27 -14.31 0.41
CA LEU A 26 -2.20 -14.54 1.51
C LEU A 26 -1.63 -15.55 2.52
N SER A 27 -1.83 -15.27 3.81
CA SER A 27 -1.57 -16.22 4.89
C SER A 27 -2.62 -17.34 4.88
N THR A 28 -2.25 -18.52 5.39
CA THR A 28 -3.14 -19.70 5.55
C THR A 28 -4.41 -19.43 6.36
N CYS A 29 -4.45 -18.36 7.16
CA CYS A 29 -5.64 -17.93 7.92
C CYS A 29 -6.55 -16.97 7.12
N GLY A 30 -6.17 -16.56 5.89
CA GLY A 30 -6.94 -15.68 5.00
C GLY A 30 -7.08 -14.23 5.46
N LYS A 31 -6.62 -13.90 6.68
CA LYS A 31 -6.75 -12.57 7.28
C LYS A 31 -5.49 -11.73 7.07
N SER A 32 -4.31 -12.30 7.26
CA SER A 32 -3.04 -11.59 7.03
C SER A 32 -2.53 -11.82 5.61
N GLY A 33 -1.79 -10.86 5.07
CA GLY A 33 -1.16 -11.01 3.76
C GLY A 33 -0.09 -9.96 3.51
N VAL A 34 0.82 -10.26 2.60
CA VAL A 34 1.90 -9.38 2.17
C VAL A 34 1.71 -9.04 0.70
N LEU A 35 1.53 -7.75 0.42
CA LEU A 35 1.52 -7.18 -0.92
C LEU A 35 2.91 -6.64 -1.23
N THR A 36 3.52 -7.13 -2.30
CA THR A 36 4.80 -6.65 -2.82
C THR A 36 4.56 -5.99 -4.16
N VAL A 37 4.99 -4.74 -4.31
CA VAL A 37 4.82 -3.96 -5.55
C VAL A 37 6.22 -3.57 -6.02
N LYS A 38 6.69 -4.18 -7.10
CA LYS A 38 7.95 -3.83 -7.77
C LYS A 38 7.65 -2.79 -8.82
N LEU A 39 8.44 -1.72 -8.86
CA LEU A 39 8.30 -0.61 -9.81
C LEU A 39 9.53 -0.54 -10.73
N GLY A 40 10.11 -1.69 -11.08
CA GLY A 40 11.39 -1.78 -11.79
C GLY A 40 12.51 -1.07 -11.04
N ASP A 41 13.24 -0.20 -11.75
CA ASP A 41 14.37 0.57 -11.20
C ASP A 41 13.94 1.66 -10.19
N ARG A 42 12.64 1.92 -10.04
CA ARG A 42 12.08 2.92 -9.11
C ARG A 42 11.96 2.38 -7.68
N GLY A 43 12.19 1.08 -7.48
CA GLY A 43 12.21 0.42 -6.18
C GLY A 43 11.02 -0.48 -5.92
N THR A 44 10.89 -0.92 -4.66
CA THR A 44 9.89 -1.93 -4.26
C THR A 44 9.17 -1.50 -3.00
N TYR A 45 7.84 -1.54 -3.04
CA TYR A 45 6.99 -1.46 -1.86
C TYR A 45 6.70 -2.84 -1.30
N VAL A 46 6.66 -2.94 0.03
CA VAL A 46 6.16 -4.12 0.74
C VAL A 46 5.14 -3.67 1.78
N ILE A 47 3.90 -4.13 1.65
CA ILE A 47 2.79 -3.84 2.55
C ILE A 47 2.36 -5.14 3.22
N ASN A 48 2.67 -5.28 4.49
CA ASN A 48 2.29 -6.44 5.30
C ASN A 48 1.12 -6.07 6.21
N LYS A 49 -0.06 -6.63 5.91
CA LYS A 49 -1.28 -6.44 6.69
C LYS A 49 -1.38 -7.52 7.78
N GLN A 50 -1.53 -7.08 9.02
CA GLN A 50 -1.67 -7.94 10.22
C GLN A 50 -2.97 -7.59 10.97
N PRO A 51 -4.15 -8.04 10.49
CA PRO A 51 -5.43 -7.65 11.09
C PRO A 51 -5.61 -8.03 12.57
N PRO A 52 -5.12 -9.18 13.07
CA PRO A 52 -5.23 -9.50 14.50
C PRO A 52 -4.67 -8.41 15.41
N ASN A 53 -3.63 -7.72 14.94
CA ASN A 53 -2.96 -6.64 15.68
C ASN A 53 -3.46 -5.25 15.27
N LYS A 54 -4.38 -5.14 14.30
CA LYS A 54 -4.81 -3.87 13.67
C LYS A 54 -3.61 -3.03 13.24
N GLN A 55 -2.66 -3.67 12.56
CA GLN A 55 -1.42 -3.08 12.14
C GLN A 55 -1.14 -3.34 10.66
N ILE A 56 -0.54 -2.34 10.02
CA ILE A 56 0.06 -2.47 8.70
C ILE A 56 1.51 -2.04 8.78
N TRP A 57 2.40 -2.86 8.26
CA TRP A 57 3.80 -2.53 8.07
C TRP A 57 4.02 -2.20 6.60
N LEU A 58 4.49 -0.98 6.34
CA LEU A 58 4.85 -0.50 5.02
C LEU A 58 6.37 -0.41 4.94
N SER A 59 6.98 -0.94 3.89
CA SER A 59 8.33 -0.61 3.46
C SER A 59 8.21 0.18 2.17
N SER A 60 8.56 1.47 2.20
CA SER A 60 8.62 2.34 1.03
C SER A 60 10.06 2.43 0.50
N PRO A 61 10.29 2.44 -0.82
CA PRO A 61 11.59 2.75 -1.41
C PRO A 61 12.02 4.21 -1.21
N ILE A 62 11.08 5.12 -0.91
CA ILE A 62 11.36 6.54 -0.66
C ILE A 62 11.51 6.82 0.83
N SER A 63 10.49 6.49 1.63
CA SER A 63 10.41 6.87 3.05
C SER A 63 10.82 5.77 4.04
N GLY A 64 11.17 4.59 3.54
CA GLY A 64 11.60 3.46 4.35
C GLY A 64 10.47 2.80 5.13
N PRO A 65 10.78 2.07 6.22
CA PRO A 65 9.80 1.30 6.97
C PRO A 65 8.94 2.18 7.89
N LYS A 66 7.62 2.04 7.79
CA LYS A 66 6.62 2.67 8.65
C LYS A 66 5.65 1.62 9.18
N ARG A 67 5.19 1.83 10.41
CA ARG A 67 4.21 0.96 11.08
C ARG A 67 2.96 1.78 11.36
N TYR A 68 1.89 1.48 10.65
CA TYR A 68 0.60 2.11 10.80
C TYR A 68 -0.26 1.33 11.77
N ASP A 69 -0.95 2.05 12.63
CA ASP A 69 -1.96 1.53 13.55
C ASP A 69 -3.34 2.02 13.06
N TYR A 70 -4.40 1.25 13.30
CA TYR A 70 -5.76 1.59 12.83
C TYR A 70 -6.51 2.45 13.86
N ASP A 71 -6.99 3.61 13.42
CA ASP A 71 -7.95 4.43 14.15
C ASP A 71 -9.38 3.96 13.81
N LEU A 72 -10.09 3.45 14.82
CA LEU A 72 -11.47 2.96 14.66
C LEU A 72 -12.49 4.09 14.49
N ASP A 73 -12.27 5.25 15.12
CA ASP A 73 -13.20 6.36 15.11
C ASP A 73 -13.21 7.04 13.73
N HIS A 74 -12.01 7.20 13.15
CA HIS A 74 -11.82 7.85 11.86
C HIS A 74 -11.70 6.87 10.69
N ARG A 75 -11.58 5.55 10.95
CA ARG A 75 -11.39 4.48 9.96
C ARG A 75 -10.17 4.70 9.07
N VAL A 76 -9.06 5.15 9.66
CA VAL A 76 -7.82 5.46 8.95
C VAL A 76 -6.62 4.74 9.55
N TRP A 77 -5.63 4.47 8.69
CA TRP A 77 -4.32 3.98 9.07
C TRP A 77 -3.38 5.16 9.27
N PHE A 78 -2.90 5.36 10.51
CA PHE A 78 -2.08 6.51 10.86
C PHE A 78 -0.71 6.09 11.41
N TYR A 79 0.31 6.91 11.17
CA TYR A 79 1.65 6.69 11.70
C TYR A 79 1.85 7.47 13.00
N HIS A 80 2.12 6.77 14.11
CA HIS A 80 2.17 7.39 15.44
C HIS A 80 3.30 8.44 15.61
N ARG A 81 4.34 8.43 14.77
CA ARG A 81 5.48 9.36 14.95
C ARG A 81 5.21 10.76 14.44
N ASP A 82 4.53 10.90 13.31
CA ASP A 82 4.32 12.18 12.62
C ASP A 82 2.83 12.47 12.35
N GLY A 83 1.94 11.51 12.60
CA GLY A 83 0.52 11.62 12.33
C GLY A 83 0.16 11.45 10.85
N ASP A 84 1.11 11.11 9.98
CA ASP A 84 0.88 10.95 8.54
C ASP A 84 -0.06 9.76 8.28
N LEU A 85 -0.95 9.92 7.32
CA LEU A 85 -1.92 8.89 6.96
C LEU A 85 -1.33 8.00 5.87
N MET A 86 -1.57 6.70 5.97
CA MET A 86 -1.00 5.74 5.01
C MET A 86 -1.47 6.02 3.58
N HIS A 87 -2.75 6.38 3.40
CA HIS A 87 -3.30 6.68 2.07
C HIS A 87 -2.66 7.94 1.48
N ASP A 88 -2.47 8.99 2.29
CA ASP A 88 -1.83 10.23 1.84
C ASP A 88 -0.39 9.98 1.39
N LEU A 89 0.35 9.19 2.17
CA LEU A 89 1.72 8.83 1.85
C LEU A 89 1.81 8.00 0.56
N LEU A 90 0.98 6.96 0.41
CA LEU A 90 0.97 6.15 -0.81
C LEU A 90 0.61 6.98 -2.04
N ASN A 91 -0.43 7.82 -1.96
CA ASN A 91 -0.81 8.68 -3.06
C ASN A 91 0.32 9.62 -3.46
N ARG A 92 0.94 10.31 -2.49
CA ARG A 92 2.06 11.22 -2.76
C ARG A 92 3.22 10.51 -3.44
N GLU A 93 3.68 9.40 -2.86
CA GLU A 93 4.86 8.70 -3.36
C GLU A 93 4.62 7.98 -4.68
N LEU A 94 3.45 7.36 -4.88
CA LEU A 94 3.13 6.68 -6.14
C LEU A 94 2.99 7.68 -7.28
N ARG A 95 2.35 8.84 -7.05
CA ARG A 95 2.29 9.94 -8.04
C ARG A 95 3.68 10.43 -8.40
N GLU A 96 4.56 10.59 -7.42
CA GLU A 96 5.95 11.01 -7.65
C GLU A 96 6.75 9.98 -8.45
N LEU A 97 6.69 8.70 -8.07
CA LEU A 97 7.46 7.63 -8.75
C LEU A 97 6.93 7.32 -10.15
N LEU A 98 5.61 7.35 -10.33
CA LEU A 98 4.96 6.98 -11.59
C LEU A 98 4.72 8.18 -12.50
N GLY A 99 4.82 9.40 -11.99
CA GLY A 99 4.61 10.64 -12.74
C GLY A 99 3.15 10.85 -13.15
N ASP A 100 2.20 10.23 -12.45
CA ASP A 100 0.78 10.26 -12.77
C ASP A 100 -0.06 10.77 -11.59
N GLU A 101 -0.51 12.03 -11.68
CA GLU A 101 -1.36 12.70 -10.68
C GLU A 101 -2.77 12.10 -10.56
N THR A 102 -3.20 11.25 -11.51
CA THR A 102 -4.52 10.60 -11.46
C THR A 102 -4.56 9.45 -10.48
N ILE A 103 -3.40 9.00 -9.98
CA ILE A 103 -3.32 7.90 -9.01
C ILE A 103 -4.10 8.28 -7.75
N SER A 104 -5.05 7.43 -7.36
CA SER A 104 -5.87 7.60 -6.16
C SER A 104 -6.01 6.26 -5.44
N VAL A 105 -5.19 6.05 -4.40
CA VAL A 105 -5.27 4.89 -3.51
C VAL A 105 -6.24 5.18 -2.37
N ASP A 106 -7.30 4.36 -2.26
CA ASP A 106 -8.20 4.34 -1.12
C ASP A 106 -7.94 3.08 -0.28
N LEU A 107 -7.77 3.27 1.03
CA LEU A 107 -7.53 2.21 2.01
C LEU A 107 -8.68 2.08 3.03
N ALA A 108 -9.84 2.69 2.77
CA ALA A 108 -11.00 2.52 3.60
C ALA A 108 -11.34 1.03 3.74
N GLU A 109 -11.30 0.50 4.96
CA GLU A 109 -11.80 -0.85 5.22
C GLU A 109 -13.32 -0.80 5.15
N GLN A 110 -13.90 -1.47 4.14
CA GLN A 110 -15.32 -1.79 4.16
C GLN A 110 -15.50 -2.88 5.23
N GLU A 111 -16.41 -2.65 6.18
CA GLU A 111 -16.86 -3.70 7.10
C GLU A 111 -17.57 -4.76 6.24
N ASP A 112 -16.97 -5.96 6.16
CA ASP A 112 -17.70 -7.18 5.78
C ASP A 112 -18.88 -7.43 6.72
#